data_AF-A0A3D4EDK1-F1
#
_entry.id   AF-A0A3D4EDK1-F1
#
_cell.length_a   1.000
_cell.length_b   1.000
_cell.length_c   1.000
_cell.angle_alpha   90.00
_cell.angle_beta   90.00
_cell.angle_gamma   90.00
#
_symmetry.space_group_name_H-M   'P 1'
#
loop_
_entity.id
_entity.type
_entity.pdbx_description
1 polymer ?
#
loop_
_entity_poly.entity_id
_entity_poly.type
_entity_poly.pdbx_seq_one_letter_code
_entity_poly.pdbx_strand_id
1 'polypeptide(L)'
;MSISNLIDSERTVYIRLRDKAVQYRFMSDAEREGITYSDGSSPTGRAAEDIMALHPDKTIAFLGWAGRVRYHHIKDTAVNIDYAEYIGEN
;
A
#
# COMPACT_ATOMS: atom_id res chain seq x y z
N MET A 1 4.74 -6.17 12.27
CA MET A 1 5.27 -4.79 12.10
C MET A 1 4.12 -3.85 11.78
N SER A 2 4.30 -2.51 11.79
CA SER A 2 3.20 -1.53 11.60
C SER A 2 3.34 -0.81 10.26
N ILE A 3 2.23 -0.61 9.54
CA ILE A 3 2.22 0.10 8.25
C ILE A 3 2.64 1.56 8.44
N SER A 4 2.29 2.17 9.57
CA SER A 4 2.70 3.54 9.92
C SER A 4 4.21 3.73 9.94
N ASN A 5 5.01 2.68 10.21
CA ASN A 5 6.47 2.75 10.16
C ASN A 5 7.02 2.82 8.71
N LEU A 6 6.19 2.49 7.72
CA LEU A 6 6.53 2.63 6.30
C LEU A 6 6.20 4.03 5.76
N ILE A 7 5.53 4.88 6.54
CA ILE A 7 5.16 6.23 6.12
C ILE A 7 6.41 7.11 6.16
N ASP A 8 6.87 7.49 4.98
CA ASP A 8 7.89 8.52 4.78
C ASP A 8 7.18 9.87 4.58
N SER A 9 7.59 10.92 5.30
CA SER A 9 6.97 12.25 5.20
C SER A 9 7.14 12.90 3.81
N GLU A 10 8.10 12.45 3.02
CA GLU A 10 8.47 13.07 1.74
C GLU A 10 8.05 12.26 0.52
N ARG A 11 7.70 10.98 0.68
CA ARG A 11 7.59 10.05 -0.47
C ARG A 11 6.41 9.12 -0.36
N THR A 12 5.84 8.79 -1.52
CA THR A 12 4.88 7.69 -1.64
C THR A 12 5.65 6.38 -1.64
N VAL A 13 5.21 5.45 -0.80
CA VAL A 13 5.74 4.08 -0.74
C VAL A 13 4.80 3.16 -1.50
N TYR A 14 5.36 2.29 -2.34
CA TYR A 14 4.60 1.30 -3.09
C TYR A 14 4.66 -0.03 -2.35
N ILE A 15 3.48 -0.54 -2.01
CA ILE A 15 3.31 -1.76 -1.24
C ILE A 15 2.90 -2.88 -2.20
N ARG A 16 3.77 -3.88 -2.34
CA ARG A 16 3.50 -5.08 -3.14
C ARG A 16 2.74 -6.10 -2.29
N LEU A 17 1.61 -6.56 -2.82
CA LEU A 17 0.68 -7.51 -2.21
C LEU A 17 0.60 -8.75 -3.10
N ARG A 18 1.49 -9.72 -2.85
CA ARG A 18 1.78 -10.86 -3.74
C ARG A 18 0.59 -11.80 -4.00
N ASP A 19 -0.34 -11.89 -3.06
CA ASP A 19 -1.50 -12.78 -3.15
C ASP A 19 -2.72 -12.20 -2.40
N LYS A 20 -3.86 -12.90 -2.50
CA LYS A 20 -5.10 -12.47 -1.85
C LYS A 20 -5.02 -12.44 -0.33
N ALA A 21 -4.31 -13.36 0.31
CA ALA A 21 -4.19 -13.37 1.77
C ALA A 21 -3.43 -12.13 2.26
N VAL A 22 -2.33 -11.79 1.59
CA VAL A 22 -1.52 -10.59 1.88
C VAL A 22 -2.32 -9.32 1.60
N GLN A 23 -3.13 -9.30 0.54
CA GLN A 23 -4.07 -8.21 0.27
C GLN A 23 -5.05 -7.99 1.43
N TYR A 24 -5.75 -9.05 1.87
CA TYR A 24 -6.69 -8.95 2.99
C TYR A 24 -5.99 -8.51 4.26
N ARG A 25 -4.79 -9.05 4.52
CA ARG A 25 -4.01 -8.71 5.70
C ARG A 25 -3.62 -7.23 5.72
N PHE A 26 -3.07 -6.73 4.61
CA PHE A 26 -2.69 -5.33 4.48
C PHE A 26 -3.88 -4.39 4.70
N MET A 27 -5.02 -4.66 4.08
CA MET A 27 -6.21 -3.81 4.22
C MET A 27 -6.75 -3.82 5.65
N SER A 28 -6.75 -4.98 6.31
CA SER A 28 -7.16 -5.09 7.71
C SER A 28 -6.20 -4.36 8.66
N ASP A 29 -4.89 -4.45 8.44
CA ASP A 29 -3.91 -3.73 9.24
C ASP A 29 -3.97 -2.22 8.98
N ALA A 30 -4.22 -1.79 7.73
CA ALA A 30 -4.40 -0.39 7.38
C ALA A 30 -5.61 0.22 8.10
N GLU A 31 -6.76 -0.46 8.08
CA GLU A 31 -7.95 -0.01 8.80
C GLU A 31 -7.70 0.05 10.32
N ARG A 32 -7.05 -0.97 10.89
CA ARG A 32 -6.69 -1.02 12.32
C ARG A 32 -5.77 0.13 12.74
N GLU A 33 -4.92 0.60 11.84
CA GLU A 33 -4.01 1.72 12.05
C GLU A 33 -4.62 3.08 11.69
N GLY A 34 -5.88 3.12 11.24
CA GLY A 34 -6.58 4.35 10.87
C GLY A 34 -6.15 4.94 9.52
N ILE A 35 -5.51 4.13 8.66
CA ILE A 35 -5.18 4.49 7.28
C ILE A 35 -6.45 4.35 6.44
N THR A 36 -6.75 5.33 5.60
CA THR A 36 -7.98 5.37 4.79
C THR A 36 -7.69 5.61 3.32
N TYR A 37 -8.71 5.61 2.48
CA TYR A 37 -8.59 6.29 1.19
C TYR A 37 -8.61 7.82 1.38
N SER A 38 -8.21 8.56 0.34
CA SER A 38 -8.23 10.03 0.35
C SER A 38 -9.63 10.64 0.50
N ASP A 39 -10.67 9.87 0.20
CA ASP A 39 -12.08 10.22 0.42
C ASP A 39 -12.58 9.84 1.83
N GLY A 40 -11.71 9.32 2.69
CA GLY A 40 -12.05 8.86 4.04
C GLY A 40 -12.70 7.47 4.10
N SER A 41 -12.88 6.79 2.98
CA SER A 41 -13.44 5.44 2.96
C SER A 41 -12.53 4.42 3.63
N SER A 42 -13.12 3.40 4.26
CA SER A 42 -12.37 2.29 4.85
C SER A 42 -11.61 1.48 3.78
N PRO A 43 -10.36 1.06 4.07
CA PRO A 43 -9.62 0.11 3.25
C PRO A 43 -10.38 -1.20 3.00
N THR A 44 -11.00 -1.79 4.03
CA THR A 44 -11.64 -3.11 3.93
C THR A 44 -12.95 -3.10 3.14
N GLY A 45 -13.51 -1.91 2.88
CA GLY A 45 -14.67 -1.72 2.03
C GLY A 45 -14.39 -1.85 0.52
N ARG A 46 -13.13 -1.98 0.10
CA ARG A 46 -12.73 -2.04 -1.32
C ARG A 46 -11.77 -3.20 -1.56
N ALA A 47 -11.81 -3.77 -2.78
CA ALA A 47 -10.84 -4.78 -3.19
C ALA A 47 -9.46 -4.13 -3.38
N ALA A 48 -8.39 -4.77 -2.92
CA ALA A 48 -7.01 -4.31 -3.15
C ALA A 48 -6.46 -4.76 -4.52
N GLU A 49 -5.52 -3.98 -5.06
CA GLU A 49 -4.68 -4.38 -6.18
C GLU A 49 -3.42 -5.14 -5.69
N ASP A 50 -2.65 -5.74 -6.61
CA ASP A 50 -1.34 -6.36 -6.34
C ASP A 50 -0.26 -5.33 -5.93
N ILE A 51 -0.47 -4.05 -6.24
CA ILE A 51 0.37 -2.95 -5.76
C ILE A 51 -0.54 -1.80 -5.33
N MET A 52 -0.36 -1.35 -4.09
CA MET A 52 -1.05 -0.22 -3.50
C MET A 52 -0.05 0.91 -3.24
N ALA A 53 -0.47 2.16 -3.42
CA ALA A 53 0.31 3.31 -2.98
C ALA A 53 -0.05 3.67 -1.54
N LEU A 54 0.95 3.90 -0.70
CA LEU A 54 0.84 4.45 0.65
C LEU A 54 1.43 5.86 0.65
N HIS A 55 0.61 6.84 1.02
CA HIS A 55 0.97 8.25 1.01
C HIS A 55 1.41 8.74 2.41
N PRO A 56 2.19 9.84 2.47
CA PRO A 56 2.63 10.47 3.72
C PRO A 56 1.48 10.87 4.67
N ASP A 57 0.31 11.15 4.12
CA ASP A 57 -0.88 11.64 4.82
C ASP A 57 -1.75 10.51 5.42
N LYS A 58 -1.21 9.29 5.53
CA LYS A 58 -1.93 8.08 5.99
C LYS A 58 -3.08 7.69 5.08
N THR A 59 -2.97 7.98 3.78
CA THR A 59 -3.92 7.47 2.79
C THR A 59 -3.32 6.39 1.91
N ILE A 60 -4.19 5.48 1.43
CA ILE A 60 -3.85 4.50 0.40
C ILE A 60 -4.59 4.80 -0.90
N ALA A 61 -3.99 4.43 -2.02
CA ALA A 61 -4.58 4.59 -3.34
C ALA A 61 -4.32 3.40 -4.25
N PHE A 62 -5.27 3.18 -5.15
CA PHE A 62 -5.09 2.33 -6.33
C PHE A 62 -4.17 3.04 -7.32
N LEU A 63 -3.33 2.29 -8.00
CA LEU A 63 -2.55 2.83 -9.12
C LEU A 63 -3.43 3.07 -10.33
N GLY A 64 -4.39 2.16 -10.58
CA GLY A 64 -5.09 2.10 -11.86
C GLY A 64 -4.12 1.98 -13.05
N TRP A 65 -4.61 2.20 -14.26
CA TRP A 65 -3.79 2.07 -15.46
C TRP A 65 -2.65 3.10 -15.52
N ALA A 66 -2.97 4.39 -15.33
CA ALA A 66 -1.99 5.47 -15.43
C ALA A 66 -0.91 5.39 -14.33
N GLY A 67 -1.30 5.05 -13.10
CA GLY A 67 -0.37 4.87 -11.99
C GLY A 67 0.56 3.68 -12.22
N ARG A 68 0.09 2.58 -12.83
CA ARG A 68 0.95 1.45 -13.21
C ARG A 68 1.98 1.82 -14.26
N VAL A 69 1.58 2.55 -15.30
CA VAL A 69 2.52 3.03 -16.33
C VAL A 69 3.61 3.89 -15.69
N ARG A 70 3.22 4.85 -14.85
CA ARG A 70 4.18 5.68 -14.11
C ARG A 70 5.08 4.83 -13.22
N TYR A 71 4.50 3.92 -12.45
CA TYR A 71 5.23 3.00 -11.58
C TYR A 71 6.28 2.20 -12.35
N HIS A 72 5.94 1.65 -13.53
CA HIS A 72 6.91 0.93 -14.35
C HIS A 72 8.10 1.79 -14.83
N HIS A 73 7.92 3.10 -14.96
CA HIS A 73 8.99 4.03 -15.32
C HIS A 73 9.85 4.43 -14.11
N ILE A 74 9.28 4.43 -12.89
CA ILE A 74 9.98 4.88 -11.68
C ILE A 74 10.34 3.77 -10.70
N LYS A 75 9.95 2.51 -10.96
CA LYS A 75 10.08 1.39 -10.01
C LYS A 75 11.50 1.18 -9.49
N ASP A 76 12.51 1.52 -10.28
CA ASP A 76 13.93 1.33 -9.94
C ASP A 76 14.42 2.39 -8.93
N THR A 77 13.69 3.51 -8.79
CA THR A 77 14.00 4.60 -7.84
C THR A 77 12.92 4.78 -6.77
N ALA A 78 11.76 4.13 -6.94
CA ALA A 78 10.65 4.15 -6.01
C ALA A 78 10.90 3.23 -4.81
N VAL A 79 10.42 3.64 -3.64
CA VAL A 79 10.45 2.79 -2.44
C VAL A 79 9.39 1.70 -2.61
N ASN A 80 9.86 0.46 -2.71
CA ASN A 80 9.03 -0.73 -2.90
C ASN A 80 9.17 -1.67 -1.71
N ILE A 81 8.06 -1.99 -1.08
CA ILE A 81 8.02 -2.89 0.07
C ILE A 81 7.16 -4.10 -0.29
N ASP A 82 7.74 -5.29 -0.20
CA ASP A 82 6.94 -6.52 -0.17
C ASP A 82 6.32 -6.65 1.23
N TYR A 83 4.99 -6.60 1.29
CA TYR A 83 4.31 -6.56 2.58
C TYR A 83 4.43 -7.89 3.34
N ALA A 84 4.47 -9.02 2.64
CA ALA A 84 4.60 -10.33 3.27
C ALA A 84 5.97 -10.48 3.93
N GLU A 85 7.04 -10.11 3.21
CA GLU A 85 8.38 -10.08 3.76
C GLU A 85 8.49 -9.11 4.95
N TYR A 86 7.85 -7.94 4.85
CA TYR A 86 7.83 -6.94 5.91
C TYR A 86 7.18 -7.44 7.21
N ILE A 87 6.08 -8.18 7.11
CA ILE A 87 5.41 -8.73 8.31
C ILE A 87 5.99 -10.08 8.77
N GLY A 88 6.95 -10.63 8.03
CA GLY A 88 7.60 -11.92 8.32
C GLY A 88 6.76 -13.14 7.92
N GLU A 89 5.82 -12.99 7.00
CA GLU A 89 5.05 -14.09 6.42
C GLU A 89 5.78 -14.59 5.16
N ASN A 90 6.37 -15.79 5.24
CA ASN A 90 7.08 -16.44 4.14
C ASN A 90 6.12 -17.26 3.27
#